data_AF-A0A428S4E8-F1
#
_entry.id   AF-A0A428S4E8-F1
#
_cell.length_a   1.000
_cell.length_b   1.000
_cell.length_c   1.000
_cell.angle_alpha   90.00
_cell.angle_beta   90.00
_cell.angle_gamma   90.00
#
_symmetry.space_group_name_H-M   'P 1'
#
loop_
_entity.id
_entity.type
_entity.pdbx_description
1 polymer ?
#
loop_
_entity_poly.entity_id
_entity_poly.type
_entity_poly.pdbx_seq_one_letter_code
_entity_poly.pdbx_strand_id
1 'polypeptide(L)'
;MGPRVSPTLPFGHCLDAERQAPILRIVTLITGFRQSAAAITPQPTWPLTEQQIYRRSDTFFRSIDEDAIRALGTHHHSEGLQCEIKARYRGSFNGCFVLEFTDDSTLVVRLPLEPAVQDAWDKVRSEVCTMQYIRRKTNIPVPQVYAYGRSQLCRHATELQVFIIMEQIKGQPLTRKVLETSLEPRRRLFLQQLVDVFAELRKVPFTRGGSLMPSNDEDIELDSPPDIVGAFSIRKNELQAAGYTASRILTTSAKEFLDEQLCILQRLWTMPCKDLDREQAEREEFAQQFICQPEILDRICIDPTAQSFFLAHPDLRPGNILVDDELNICGIIDWEYTASVPQCASAPPTWITGNDSGLADLPSEFACVLSSMKEKSRYHSQLAAEWASRDPLTWSLSHILIDPAELDFVFWESVMPNITGLCDIPIPNDEQLQADVDRRLDVSRRFAQYLDENNLNVEGREEEIQRLLQQARATIDQLKRGTVAHS
;
A
#
# COMPACT_ATOMS: atom_id res chain seq x y z
N MET A 1 4.97 20.86 -11.51
CA MET A 1 5.88 21.43 -12.53
C MET A 1 5.22 21.17 -13.88
N GLY A 2 5.17 22.16 -14.78
CA GLY A 2 4.43 22.04 -16.05
C GLY A 2 4.97 20.94 -16.98
N PRO A 3 4.16 20.48 -17.95
CA PRO A 3 4.50 19.33 -18.78
C PRO A 3 5.64 19.66 -19.73
N ARG A 4 6.69 18.84 -19.72
CA ARG A 4 7.74 18.88 -20.73
C ARG A 4 7.39 17.87 -21.81
N VAL A 5 7.26 18.41 -23.02
CA VAL A 5 7.17 17.66 -24.28
C VAL A 5 8.43 16.81 -24.44
N SER A 6 8.26 15.50 -24.64
CA SER A 6 9.33 14.57 -25.03
C SER A 6 9.01 13.92 -26.38
N PRO A 7 10.03 13.52 -27.16
CA PRO A 7 9.92 13.34 -28.60
C PRO A 7 9.40 11.97 -29.00
N THR A 8 8.54 11.96 -30.03
CA THR A 8 8.15 10.77 -30.80
C THR A 8 9.38 10.07 -31.39
N LEU A 9 9.54 8.77 -31.11
CA LEU A 9 10.47 7.89 -31.82
C LEU A 9 9.69 6.96 -32.79
N PRO A 10 10.21 6.71 -34.01
CA PRO A 10 9.52 5.91 -35.02
C PRO A 10 9.83 4.41 -34.87
N PHE A 11 8.80 3.57 -34.84
CA PHE A 11 8.94 2.12 -34.91
C PHE A 11 9.16 1.67 -36.36
N GLY A 12 10.23 0.90 -36.58
CA GLY A 12 10.56 0.28 -37.87
C GLY A 12 11.09 -1.15 -37.69
N HIS A 13 10.29 -2.10 -38.19
CA HIS A 13 10.60 -3.44 -38.75
C HIS A 13 11.78 -4.29 -38.22
N CYS A 14 11.44 -5.50 -37.72
CA CYS A 14 12.18 -6.77 -37.93
C CYS A 14 11.31 -7.95 -37.43
N LEU A 15 10.58 -8.67 -38.29
CA LEU A 15 10.91 -9.95 -38.96
C LEU A 15 10.55 -11.23 -38.19
N ASP A 16 9.46 -11.85 -38.66
CA ASP A 16 9.18 -13.27 -39.00
C ASP A 16 9.48 -14.47 -38.08
N ALA A 17 8.36 -15.13 -37.73
CA ALA A 17 7.99 -16.54 -37.94
C ALA A 17 8.91 -17.70 -37.48
N GLU A 18 8.47 -18.41 -36.42
CA GLU A 18 8.06 -19.84 -36.41
C GLU A 18 8.29 -20.46 -35.01
N ARG A 19 7.20 -20.93 -34.37
CA ARG A 19 7.05 -22.31 -33.84
C ARG A 19 5.75 -22.47 -33.05
N GLN A 20 4.95 -23.45 -33.46
CA GLN A 20 3.67 -23.83 -32.84
C GLN A 20 3.83 -24.96 -31.82
N ALA A 21 3.02 -24.84 -30.74
CA ALA A 21 2.49 -25.85 -29.82
C ALA A 21 3.42 -26.42 -28.72
N PRO A 22 2.92 -26.60 -27.45
CA PRO A 22 1.55 -26.96 -27.08
C PRO A 22 0.77 -25.83 -26.37
N ILE A 23 0.04 -25.04 -27.16
CA ILE A 23 -0.75 -23.87 -26.72
C ILE A 23 -2.18 -24.27 -26.26
N LEU A 24 -2.61 -25.51 -26.50
CA LEU A 24 -4.02 -25.90 -26.38
C LEU A 24 -4.57 -26.07 -24.95
N ARG A 25 -3.72 -26.21 -23.93
CA ARG A 25 -4.16 -26.27 -22.52
C ARG A 25 -4.12 -24.93 -21.80
N ILE A 26 -3.28 -24.00 -22.27
CA ILE A 26 -3.11 -22.66 -21.72
C ILE A 26 -4.20 -21.72 -22.28
N VAL A 27 -4.58 -21.88 -23.56
CA VAL A 27 -5.66 -21.09 -24.19
C VAL A 27 -7.01 -21.28 -23.51
N THR A 28 -7.33 -22.47 -22.98
CA THR A 28 -8.61 -22.71 -22.26
C THR A 28 -8.67 -21.99 -20.92
N LEU A 29 -7.54 -21.78 -20.25
CA LEU A 29 -7.45 -21.00 -19.01
C LEU A 29 -7.45 -19.49 -19.30
N ILE A 30 -6.72 -19.02 -20.32
CA ILE A 30 -6.72 -17.61 -20.74
C ILE A 30 -8.10 -17.19 -21.25
N THR A 31 -8.81 -18.04 -21.99
CA THR A 31 -10.19 -17.76 -22.43
C THR A 31 -11.18 -17.78 -21.26
N GLY A 32 -10.97 -18.63 -20.25
CA GLY A 32 -11.70 -18.61 -18.98
C GLY A 32 -11.46 -17.33 -18.16
N PHE A 33 -10.22 -16.82 -18.13
CA PHE A 33 -9.87 -15.55 -17.48
C PHE A 33 -10.38 -14.33 -18.29
N ARG A 34 -10.33 -14.38 -19.63
CA ARG A 34 -10.89 -13.34 -20.51
C ARG A 34 -12.42 -13.25 -20.41
N GLN A 35 -13.11 -14.33 -20.06
CA GLN A 35 -14.55 -14.28 -19.74
C GLN A 35 -14.86 -13.50 -18.45
N SER A 36 -13.89 -13.26 -17.56
CA SER A 36 -14.11 -12.42 -16.36
C SER A 36 -14.17 -10.93 -16.65
N ALA A 37 -13.59 -10.46 -17.77
CA ALA A 37 -13.78 -9.08 -18.24
C ALA A 37 -15.12 -8.89 -18.96
N ALA A 38 -15.72 -9.99 -19.47
CA ALA A 38 -17.00 -9.99 -20.18
C ALA A 38 -18.24 -10.03 -19.26
N ALA A 39 -18.04 -10.05 -17.93
CA ALA A 39 -19.12 -9.93 -16.94
C ALA A 39 -18.88 -8.73 -16.00
N ILE A 40 -18.60 -7.55 -16.57
CA ILE A 40 -18.92 -6.31 -15.88
C ILE A 40 -20.45 -6.24 -15.87
N THR A 41 -21.07 -6.87 -14.87
CA THR A 41 -22.46 -6.54 -14.54
C THR A 41 -22.43 -5.06 -14.15
N PRO A 42 -23.11 -4.15 -14.88
CA PRO A 42 -23.13 -2.75 -14.52
C PRO A 42 -23.69 -2.64 -13.10
N GLN A 43 -22.86 -2.15 -12.19
CA GLN A 43 -23.29 -1.79 -10.85
C GLN A 43 -24.35 -0.68 -10.99
N PRO A 44 -25.44 -0.72 -10.21
CA PRO A 44 -26.51 0.27 -10.30
C PRO A 44 -26.06 1.70 -9.89
N THR A 45 -24.86 1.86 -9.33
CA THR A 45 -24.32 3.12 -8.81
C THR A 45 -22.88 3.35 -9.27
N TRP A 46 -22.57 4.58 -9.69
CA TRP A 46 -21.19 5.00 -9.97
C TRP A 46 -20.34 5.07 -8.70
N PRO A 47 -19.02 4.80 -8.79
CA PRO A 47 -18.13 4.90 -7.63
C PRO A 47 -17.95 6.35 -7.18
N LEU A 48 -17.52 6.52 -5.93
CA LEU A 48 -17.09 7.83 -5.44
C LEU A 48 -15.73 8.18 -6.02
N THR A 49 -15.49 9.47 -6.26
CA THR A 49 -14.14 9.96 -6.57
C THR A 49 -13.28 9.94 -5.30
N GLU A 50 -11.96 9.86 -5.45
CA GLU A 50 -11.03 9.97 -4.32
C GLU A 50 -11.27 11.22 -3.48
N GLN A 51 -11.62 12.34 -4.13
CA GLN A 51 -11.86 13.61 -3.46
C GLN A 51 -13.15 13.59 -2.63
N GLN A 52 -14.20 12.90 -3.13
CA GLN A 52 -15.43 12.68 -2.36
C GLN A 52 -15.15 11.81 -1.14
N ILE A 53 -14.40 10.71 -1.29
CA ILE A 53 -13.97 9.86 -0.19
C ILE A 53 -13.18 10.70 0.82
N TYR A 54 -12.22 11.49 0.37
CA TYR A 54 -11.41 12.37 1.20
C TYR A 54 -12.27 13.36 2.01
N ARG A 55 -13.24 14.04 1.39
CA ARG A 55 -14.14 15.00 2.07
C ARG A 55 -15.05 14.31 3.08
N ARG A 56 -15.59 13.13 2.75
CA ARG A 56 -16.40 12.34 3.67
C ARG A 56 -15.58 11.91 4.89
N SER A 57 -14.37 11.41 4.68
CA SER A 57 -13.44 11.05 5.75
C SER A 57 -13.01 12.26 6.58
N ASP A 58 -12.83 13.43 5.96
CA ASP A 58 -12.52 14.67 6.69
C ASP A 58 -13.69 15.12 7.57
N THR A 59 -14.91 15.08 7.02
CA THR A 59 -16.14 15.40 7.74
C THR A 59 -16.33 14.47 8.93
N PHE A 60 -16.13 13.17 8.72
CA PHE A 60 -16.16 12.15 9.77
C PHE A 60 -15.11 12.43 10.85
N PHE A 61 -13.85 12.71 10.47
CA PHE A 61 -12.80 13.00 11.44
C PHE A 61 -13.07 14.28 12.25
N ARG A 62 -13.74 15.28 11.66
CA ARG A 62 -14.16 16.50 12.36
C ARG A 62 -15.37 16.29 13.27
N SER A 63 -16.21 15.28 13.00
CA SER A 63 -17.36 14.96 13.86
C SER A 63 -16.99 14.16 15.11
N ILE A 64 -15.76 13.66 15.20
CA ILE A 64 -15.28 12.96 16.41
C ILE A 64 -15.33 13.91 17.61
N ASP A 65 -15.94 13.42 18.69
CA ASP A 65 -16.05 14.12 19.96
C ASP A 65 -14.78 13.93 20.79
N GLU A 66 -14.02 15.00 20.96
CA GLU A 66 -12.79 15.00 21.74
C GLU A 66 -13.02 14.68 23.23
N ASP A 67 -14.18 15.03 23.79
CA ASP A 67 -14.53 14.64 25.16
C ASP A 67 -14.71 13.13 25.28
N ALA A 68 -15.33 12.49 24.27
CA ALA A 68 -15.46 11.04 24.22
C ALA A 68 -14.10 10.35 24.06
N ILE A 69 -13.19 10.92 23.26
CA ILE A 69 -11.82 10.42 23.11
C ILE A 69 -11.04 10.51 24.45
N ARG A 70 -11.14 11.64 25.17
CA ARG A 70 -10.53 11.78 26.51
C ARG A 70 -11.11 10.77 27.49
N ALA A 71 -12.45 10.65 27.54
CA ALA A 71 -13.13 9.70 28.41
C ALA A 71 -12.71 8.25 28.13
N LEU A 72 -12.57 7.89 26.84
CA LEU A 72 -12.09 6.59 26.42
C LEU A 72 -10.64 6.35 26.89
N GLY A 73 -9.77 7.33 26.72
CA GLY A 73 -8.37 7.27 27.19
C GLY A 73 -8.28 7.09 28.71
N THR A 74 -9.02 7.89 29.47
CA THR A 74 -9.10 7.78 30.93
C THR A 74 -9.65 6.42 31.36
N HIS A 75 -10.70 5.91 30.72
CA HIS A 75 -11.29 4.61 31.06
C HIS A 75 -10.29 3.45 30.92
N HIS A 76 -9.41 3.50 29.91
CA HIS A 76 -8.42 2.46 29.64
C HIS A 76 -7.04 2.73 30.24
N HIS A 77 -6.85 3.85 30.93
CA HIS A 77 -5.63 4.09 31.70
C HIS A 77 -5.61 3.22 32.97
N SER A 78 -4.47 2.64 33.33
CA SER A 78 -4.32 1.73 34.47
C SER A 78 -4.81 2.32 35.80
N GLU A 79 -4.57 3.62 36.01
CA GLU A 79 -4.97 4.37 37.20
C GLU A 79 -6.19 5.30 36.98
N GLY A 80 -6.78 5.28 35.78
CA GLY A 80 -7.92 6.17 35.47
C GLY A 80 -7.57 7.66 35.47
N LEU A 81 -6.34 8.03 35.07
CA LEU A 81 -5.89 9.42 35.08
C LEU A 81 -6.58 10.24 33.99
N GLN A 82 -6.68 11.55 34.25
CA GLN A 82 -7.15 12.51 33.25
C GLN A 82 -6.08 12.73 32.19
N CYS A 83 -6.52 13.05 30.97
CA CYS A 83 -5.62 13.32 29.85
C CYS A 83 -6.06 14.51 29.02
N GLU A 84 -5.09 15.07 28.31
CA GLU A 84 -5.29 16.08 27.28
C GLU A 84 -4.94 15.50 25.90
N ILE A 85 -5.62 15.99 24.85
CA ILE A 85 -5.26 15.67 23.47
C ILE A 85 -4.15 16.65 23.06
N LYS A 86 -2.91 16.16 22.92
CA LYS A 86 -1.77 17.00 22.51
C LYS A 86 -1.64 17.14 21.01
N ALA A 87 -2.06 16.13 20.27
CA ALA A 87 -1.98 16.16 18.81
C ALA A 87 -3.08 15.33 18.16
N ARG A 88 -3.39 15.71 16.92
CA ARG A 88 -4.34 15.02 16.05
C ARG A 88 -3.68 14.81 14.70
N TYR A 89 -3.74 13.58 14.20
CA TYR A 89 -3.22 13.22 12.89
C TYR A 89 -4.29 12.52 12.08
N ARG A 90 -4.29 12.76 10.76
CA ARG A 90 -5.21 12.13 9.83
C ARG A 90 -4.42 11.60 8.64
N GLY A 91 -4.55 10.30 8.37
CA GLY A 91 -4.08 9.65 7.16
C GLY A 91 -5.22 9.41 6.17
N SER A 92 -4.96 8.52 5.19
CA SER A 92 -5.98 8.13 4.19
C SER A 92 -7.07 7.26 4.81
N PHE A 93 -6.69 6.31 5.66
CA PHE A 93 -7.59 5.31 6.23
C PHE A 93 -7.85 5.48 7.72
N ASN A 94 -7.05 6.28 8.43
CA ASN A 94 -7.10 6.33 9.90
C ASN A 94 -6.95 7.77 10.44
N GLY A 95 -7.61 8.03 11.56
CA GLY A 95 -7.42 9.21 12.40
C GLY A 95 -6.80 8.82 13.74
N CYS A 96 -5.82 9.60 14.22
CA CYS A 96 -5.11 9.35 15.46
C CYS A 96 -5.17 10.57 16.40
N PHE A 97 -5.34 10.30 17.69
CA PHE A 97 -5.33 11.28 18.77
C PHE A 97 -4.25 10.88 19.77
N VAL A 98 -3.28 11.77 19.99
CA VAL A 98 -2.24 11.56 20.99
C VAL A 98 -2.70 12.16 22.30
N LEU A 99 -2.83 11.29 23.30
CA LEU A 99 -3.21 11.63 24.66
C LEU A 99 -1.96 11.73 25.52
N GLU A 100 -1.88 12.78 26.33
CA GLU A 100 -0.91 12.92 27.42
C GLU A 100 -1.66 12.99 28.75
N PHE A 101 -1.29 12.12 29.67
CA PHE A 101 -1.91 12.00 30.99
C PHE A 101 -1.19 12.88 32.01
N THR A 102 -1.81 13.09 33.17
CA THR A 102 -1.24 13.92 34.25
C THR A 102 0.06 13.39 34.86
N ASP A 103 0.41 12.14 34.59
CA ASP A 103 1.68 11.50 34.99
C ASP A 103 2.74 11.52 33.87
N ASP A 104 2.51 12.32 32.82
CA ASP A 104 3.33 12.44 31.60
C ASP A 104 3.36 11.16 30.74
N SER A 105 2.56 10.13 31.08
CA SER A 105 2.39 8.97 30.21
C SER A 105 1.59 9.34 28.97
N THR A 106 1.78 8.59 27.89
CA THR A 106 1.19 8.92 26.58
C THR A 106 0.57 7.70 25.90
N LEU A 107 -0.63 7.87 25.34
CA LEU A 107 -1.33 6.86 24.54
C LEU A 107 -1.78 7.44 23.20
N VAL A 108 -1.97 6.56 22.22
CA VAL A 108 -2.61 6.90 20.95
C VAL A 108 -3.96 6.22 20.87
N VAL A 109 -5.01 7.00 20.62
CA VAL A 109 -6.32 6.49 20.19
C VAL A 109 -6.38 6.61 18.67
N ARG A 110 -6.50 5.48 17.98
CA ARG A 110 -6.58 5.36 16.52
C ARG A 110 -7.96 4.86 16.11
N LEU A 111 -8.53 5.45 15.08
CA LEU A 111 -9.83 5.08 14.52
C LEU A 111 -9.72 4.91 13.00
N PRO A 112 -10.31 3.87 12.41
CA PRO A 112 -10.51 3.81 10.97
C PRO A 112 -11.48 4.93 10.55
N LEU A 113 -11.15 5.59 9.45
CA LEU A 113 -12.03 6.53 8.76
C LEU A 113 -13.00 5.71 7.93
N GLU A 114 -14.10 5.27 8.54
CA GLU A 114 -15.11 4.38 7.94
C GLU A 114 -15.56 4.79 6.52
N PRO A 115 -15.67 6.09 6.14
CA PRO A 115 -15.98 6.44 4.76
C PRO A 115 -14.95 6.00 3.71
N ALA A 116 -13.70 5.73 4.12
CA ALA A 116 -12.61 5.23 3.28
C ALA A 116 -12.29 3.75 3.54
N VAL A 117 -12.90 3.11 4.53
CA VAL A 117 -12.54 1.77 5.01
C VAL A 117 -13.75 0.85 5.01
N GLN A 118 -13.64 -0.24 4.26
CA GLN A 118 -14.61 -1.34 4.23
C GLN A 118 -14.29 -2.35 5.34
N ASP A 119 -15.34 -2.93 5.94
CA ASP A 119 -15.23 -3.92 7.04
C ASP A 119 -14.31 -3.48 8.17
N ALA A 120 -14.47 -2.23 8.63
CA ALA A 120 -13.57 -1.57 9.58
C ALA A 120 -13.26 -2.40 10.83
N TRP A 121 -14.24 -3.14 11.34
CA TRP A 121 -14.04 -4.01 12.51
C TRP A 121 -13.09 -5.17 12.26
N ASP A 122 -13.32 -5.96 11.22
CA ASP A 122 -12.48 -7.13 10.95
C ASP A 122 -11.09 -6.69 10.49
N LYS A 123 -11.00 -5.53 9.79
CA LYS A 123 -9.70 -4.89 9.49
C LYS A 123 -8.94 -4.58 10.78
N VAL A 124 -9.60 -3.96 11.76
CA VAL A 124 -8.96 -3.62 13.05
C VAL A 124 -8.59 -4.86 13.84
N ARG A 125 -9.45 -5.90 13.88
CA ARG A 125 -9.10 -7.19 14.49
C ARG A 125 -7.85 -7.80 13.85
N SER A 126 -7.76 -7.75 12.52
CA SER A 126 -6.60 -8.26 11.79
C SER A 126 -5.32 -7.47 12.07
N GLU A 127 -5.42 -6.14 12.10
CA GLU A 127 -4.30 -5.23 12.44
C GLU A 127 -3.79 -5.47 13.87
N VAL A 128 -4.69 -5.54 14.85
CA VAL A 128 -4.35 -5.83 16.25
C VAL A 128 -3.73 -7.21 16.39
N CYS A 129 -4.33 -8.23 15.78
CA CYS A 129 -3.82 -9.60 15.79
C CYS A 129 -2.40 -9.67 15.23
N THR A 130 -2.15 -8.97 14.12
CA THR A 130 -0.84 -8.90 13.48
C THR A 130 0.21 -8.25 14.41
N MET A 131 -0.08 -7.07 14.96
CA MET A 131 0.86 -6.39 15.88
C MET A 131 1.17 -7.26 17.11
N GLN A 132 0.13 -7.84 17.71
CA GLN A 132 0.31 -8.73 18.86
C GLN A 132 1.12 -9.98 18.53
N TYR A 133 0.88 -10.61 17.37
CA TYR A 133 1.63 -11.77 16.92
C TYR A 133 3.12 -11.43 16.69
N ILE A 134 3.40 -10.33 15.99
CA ILE A 134 4.76 -9.86 15.71
C ILE A 134 5.50 -9.56 17.01
N ARG A 135 4.88 -8.81 17.93
CA ARG A 135 5.47 -8.48 19.23
C ARG A 135 5.83 -9.73 20.05
N ARG A 136 5.03 -10.80 19.94
CA ARG A 136 5.26 -12.06 20.66
C ARG A 136 6.32 -12.96 20.02
N LYS A 137 6.40 -12.98 18.68
CA LYS A 137 7.19 -13.98 17.95
C LYS A 137 8.50 -13.43 17.36
N THR A 138 8.71 -12.12 17.41
CA THR A 138 9.86 -11.45 16.81
C THR A 138 10.43 -10.38 17.74
N ASN A 139 11.61 -9.86 17.38
CA ASN A 139 12.21 -8.69 18.02
C ASN A 139 11.85 -7.36 17.33
N ILE A 140 10.89 -7.36 16.41
CA ILE A 140 10.50 -6.13 15.69
C ILE A 140 9.77 -5.21 16.67
N PRO A 141 10.23 -3.95 16.84
CA PRO A 141 9.56 -3.01 17.70
C PRO A 141 8.24 -2.56 17.04
N VAL A 142 7.12 -3.00 17.61
CA VAL A 142 5.76 -2.63 17.17
C VAL A 142 4.97 -2.06 18.36
N PRO A 143 4.00 -1.16 18.14
CA PRO A 143 3.23 -0.57 19.22
C PRO A 143 2.54 -1.63 20.08
N GLN A 144 2.61 -1.48 21.41
CA GLN A 144 1.78 -2.27 22.30
C GLN A 144 0.31 -1.85 22.17
N VAL A 145 -0.57 -2.81 21.88
CA VAL A 145 -2.03 -2.58 21.93
C VAL A 145 -2.51 -2.76 23.36
N TYR A 146 -3.19 -1.77 23.90
CA TYR A 146 -3.79 -1.79 25.24
C TYR A 146 -5.26 -2.19 25.20
N ALA A 147 -6.00 -1.70 24.20
CA ALA A 147 -7.41 -2.02 24.01
C ALA A 147 -7.81 -1.79 22.54
N TYR A 148 -8.89 -2.42 22.11
CA TYR A 148 -9.58 -2.12 20.85
C TYR A 148 -11.04 -2.50 21.01
N GLY A 149 -11.94 -1.90 20.23
CA GLY A 149 -13.35 -2.12 20.43
C GLY A 149 -14.23 -1.18 19.65
N ARG A 150 -15.46 -1.02 20.13
CA ARG A 150 -16.45 -0.08 19.60
C ARG A 150 -16.93 0.85 20.70
N SER A 151 -17.00 2.15 20.40
CA SER A 151 -17.51 3.15 21.34
C SER A 151 -18.23 4.26 20.59
N GLN A 152 -19.10 5.00 21.27
CA GLN A 152 -19.76 6.17 20.70
C GLN A 152 -18.77 7.35 20.72
N LEU A 153 -18.13 7.61 19.57
CA LEU A 153 -17.04 8.59 19.47
C LEU A 153 -17.38 9.78 18.59
N CYS A 154 -18.48 9.73 17.82
CA CYS A 154 -18.95 10.85 17.01
C CYS A 154 -20.08 11.64 17.69
N ARG A 155 -20.05 12.96 17.55
CA ARG A 155 -21.10 13.85 18.02
C ARG A 155 -22.42 13.51 17.31
N HIS A 156 -23.48 13.33 18.09
CA HIS A 156 -24.84 13.08 17.59
C HIS A 156 -25.03 11.80 16.76
N ALA A 157 -24.07 10.86 16.80
CA ALA A 157 -24.21 9.55 16.16
C ALA A 157 -24.69 8.51 17.19
N THR A 158 -25.60 7.62 16.80
CA THR A 158 -26.00 6.44 17.60
C THR A 158 -25.13 5.22 17.32
N GLU A 159 -24.42 5.22 16.18
CA GLU A 159 -23.53 4.14 15.78
C GLU A 159 -22.23 4.17 16.59
N LEU A 160 -21.69 3.00 16.90
CA LEU A 160 -20.42 2.87 17.62
C LEU A 160 -19.27 2.79 16.60
N GLN A 161 -18.30 3.68 16.75
CA GLN A 161 -17.09 3.71 15.92
C GLN A 161 -16.07 2.73 16.48
N VAL A 162 -15.33 2.12 15.56
CA VAL A 162 -14.22 1.22 15.92
C VAL A 162 -13.01 2.04 16.40
N PHE A 163 -12.26 1.51 17.36
CA PHE A 163 -11.03 2.14 17.84
C PHE A 163 -9.95 1.11 18.21
N ILE A 164 -8.70 1.60 18.28
CA ILE A 164 -7.52 0.96 18.89
C ILE A 164 -6.91 1.98 19.86
N ILE A 165 -6.55 1.53 21.06
CA ILE A 165 -5.72 2.25 22.03
C ILE A 165 -4.37 1.55 22.10
N MET A 166 -3.31 2.29 21.83
CA MET A 166 -1.97 1.71 21.71
C MET A 166 -0.87 2.66 22.19
N GLU A 167 0.32 2.10 22.36
CA GLU A 167 1.56 2.80 22.73
C GLU A 167 1.91 3.91 21.73
N GLN A 168 2.25 5.08 22.26
CA GLN A 168 2.97 6.09 21.48
C GLN A 168 4.47 5.76 21.49
N ILE A 169 4.96 5.15 20.41
CA ILE A 169 6.41 4.92 20.25
C ILE A 169 7.12 6.28 20.19
N LYS A 170 8.17 6.43 21.01
CA LYS A 170 9.04 7.61 21.00
C LYS A 170 10.03 7.50 19.83
N GLY A 171 10.13 8.56 19.05
CA GLY A 171 10.91 8.63 17.82
C GLY A 171 10.25 9.56 16.81
N GLN A 172 10.92 9.80 15.69
CA GLN A 172 10.38 10.59 14.58
C GLN A 172 10.19 9.71 13.34
N PRO A 173 9.11 9.92 12.55
CA PRO A 173 8.97 9.28 11.25
C PRO A 173 10.20 9.55 10.38
N LEU A 174 10.78 8.47 9.84
CA LEU A 174 11.88 8.58 8.92
C LEU A 174 11.40 9.31 7.67
N THR A 175 12.18 10.30 7.24
CA THR A 175 11.92 11.01 5.98
C THR A 175 13.01 10.71 4.97
N ARG A 176 12.64 10.76 3.69
CA ARG A 176 13.59 10.60 2.58
C ARG A 176 14.75 11.59 2.69
N LYS A 177 14.44 12.84 3.04
CA LYS A 177 15.43 13.91 3.28
C LYS A 177 16.41 13.56 4.40
N VAL A 178 15.92 12.97 5.50
CA VAL A 178 16.78 12.55 6.61
C VAL A 178 17.71 11.43 6.16
N LEU A 179 17.22 10.42 5.42
CA LEU A 179 18.08 9.41 4.82
C LEU A 179 19.13 10.01 3.88
N GLU A 180 18.70 10.89 2.97
CA GLU A 180 19.55 11.56 1.97
C GLU A 180 20.71 12.35 2.60
N THR A 181 20.41 13.10 3.65
CA THR A 181 21.36 14.04 4.27
C THR A 181 22.19 13.40 5.37
N SER A 182 21.86 12.18 5.80
CA SER A 182 22.59 11.47 6.85
C SER A 182 23.90 10.91 6.35
N LEU A 183 24.91 10.87 7.23
CA LEU A 183 26.21 10.30 6.93
C LEU A 183 26.09 8.80 6.64
N GLU A 184 26.87 8.32 5.67
CA GLU A 184 26.86 6.92 5.23
C GLU A 184 26.99 5.90 6.38
N PRO A 185 27.81 6.10 7.43
CA PRO A 185 27.86 5.16 8.56
C PRO A 185 26.53 5.02 9.32
N ARG A 186 25.76 6.11 9.46
CA ARG A 186 24.42 6.08 10.09
C ARG A 186 23.41 5.40 9.17
N ARG A 187 23.44 5.70 7.87
CA ARG A 187 22.59 5.03 6.87
C ARG A 187 22.86 3.53 6.86
N ARG A 188 24.13 3.11 6.89
CA ARG A 188 24.51 1.69 6.95
C ARG A 188 23.94 1.00 8.19
N LEU A 189 24.04 1.63 9.37
CA LEU A 189 23.47 1.10 10.60
C LEU A 189 21.95 0.92 10.48
N PHE A 190 21.25 1.92 9.98
CA PHE A 190 19.82 1.85 9.70
C PHE A 190 19.49 0.69 8.75
N LEU A 191 20.22 0.55 7.64
CA LEU A 191 20.01 -0.53 6.68
C LEU A 191 20.27 -1.91 7.30
N GLN A 192 21.24 -2.03 8.21
CA GLN A 192 21.48 -3.27 8.96
C GLN A 192 20.28 -3.63 9.84
N GLN A 193 19.71 -2.66 10.55
CA GLN A 193 18.50 -2.88 11.35
C GLN A 193 17.29 -3.22 10.49
N LEU A 194 17.17 -2.62 9.31
CA LEU A 194 16.10 -2.95 8.36
C LEU A 194 16.24 -4.39 7.82
N VAL A 195 17.46 -4.84 7.53
CA VAL A 195 17.72 -6.25 7.18
C VAL A 195 17.37 -7.18 8.35
N ASP A 196 17.70 -6.79 9.59
CA ASP A 196 17.30 -7.55 10.78
C ASP A 196 15.76 -7.68 10.88
N VAL A 197 15.01 -6.61 10.61
CA VAL A 197 13.54 -6.63 10.58
C VAL A 197 13.02 -7.65 9.55
N PHE A 198 13.54 -7.64 8.33
CA PHE A 198 13.13 -8.63 7.32
C PHE A 198 13.49 -10.06 7.74
N ALA A 199 14.66 -10.25 8.36
CA ALA A 199 15.08 -11.55 8.86
C ALA A 199 14.19 -12.05 10.00
N GLU A 200 13.71 -11.15 10.87
CA GLU A 200 12.72 -11.43 11.90
C GLU A 200 11.37 -11.86 11.30
N LEU A 201 10.88 -11.19 10.25
CA LEU A 201 9.66 -11.62 9.53
C LEU A 201 9.82 -13.02 8.91
N ARG A 202 11.03 -13.38 8.43
CA ARG A 202 11.32 -14.73 7.93
C ARG A 202 11.35 -15.82 9.01
N LYS A 203 11.43 -15.46 10.30
CA LYS A 203 11.37 -16.43 11.42
C LYS A 203 10.00 -17.05 11.62
N VAL A 204 8.95 -16.40 11.11
CA VAL A 204 7.55 -16.76 11.34
C VAL A 204 6.88 -17.17 10.03
N PRO A 205 7.18 -18.37 9.49
CA PRO A 205 6.57 -18.84 8.26
C PRO A 205 5.11 -19.30 8.48
N PHE A 206 4.32 -19.18 7.44
CA PHE A 206 2.95 -19.66 7.33
C PHE A 206 2.84 -20.66 6.17
N THR A 207 1.80 -21.48 6.20
CA THR A 207 1.52 -22.48 5.14
C THR A 207 0.52 -21.97 4.10
N ARG A 208 -0.06 -20.78 4.32
CA ARG A 208 -1.10 -20.17 3.48
C ARG A 208 -0.89 -18.66 3.42
N GLY A 209 -1.34 -18.04 2.33
CA GLY A 209 -1.29 -16.61 2.14
C GLY A 209 -2.63 -15.94 2.43
N GLY A 210 -2.61 -14.96 3.32
CA GLY A 210 -3.81 -14.31 3.83
C GLY A 210 -3.52 -13.38 4.99
N SER A 211 -4.55 -12.76 5.55
CA SER A 211 -4.40 -11.89 6.73
C SER A 211 -4.58 -12.67 8.02
N LEU A 212 -3.90 -12.25 9.07
CA LEU A 212 -4.05 -12.86 10.39
C LEU A 212 -5.34 -12.40 11.06
N MET A 213 -6.04 -13.30 11.73
CA MET A 213 -7.26 -13.05 12.49
C MET A 213 -7.16 -13.77 13.84
N PRO A 214 -7.69 -13.21 14.94
CA PRO A 214 -7.80 -13.96 16.20
C PRO A 214 -8.66 -15.21 15.99
N SER A 215 -8.20 -16.33 16.56
CA SER A 215 -8.81 -17.65 16.39
C SER A 215 -10.17 -17.79 17.10
N ASN A 216 -10.43 -16.92 18.07
CA ASN A 216 -11.70 -16.82 18.78
C ASN A 216 -12.23 -15.36 18.72
N ASP A 217 -13.53 -15.20 18.95
CA ASP A 217 -14.19 -13.87 18.98
C ASP A 217 -13.89 -13.07 20.25
N GLU A 218 -13.48 -13.75 21.31
CA GLU A 218 -12.89 -13.14 22.50
C GLU A 218 -11.37 -13.27 22.37
N ASP A 219 -10.65 -12.21 22.78
CA ASP A 219 -9.21 -11.98 22.59
C ASP A 219 -8.33 -13.24 22.49
N ILE A 220 -7.27 -13.15 21.67
CA ILE A 220 -6.28 -14.22 21.48
C ILE A 220 -5.89 -14.78 22.86
N GLU A 221 -6.38 -15.99 23.19
CA GLU A 221 -5.79 -16.76 24.28
C GLU A 221 -4.28 -16.75 24.04
N LEU A 222 -3.51 -16.34 25.05
CA LEU A 222 -2.15 -15.83 24.92
C LEU A 222 -1.20 -16.72 24.07
N ASP A 223 -1.53 -18.01 23.93
CA ASP A 223 -0.75 -19.04 23.24
C ASP A 223 -1.37 -19.60 21.94
N SER A 224 -2.61 -19.24 21.58
CA SER A 224 -3.26 -19.77 20.38
C SER A 224 -2.69 -19.12 19.10
N PRO A 225 -2.30 -19.92 18.08
CA PRO A 225 -1.82 -19.39 16.80
C PRO A 225 -2.98 -18.69 16.07
N PRO A 226 -2.74 -17.54 15.40
CA PRO A 226 -3.79 -16.83 14.69
C PRO A 226 -4.31 -17.66 13.52
N ASP A 227 -5.59 -17.48 13.21
CA ASP A 227 -6.16 -17.98 11.97
C ASP A 227 -5.69 -17.14 10.79
N ILE A 228 -5.66 -17.77 9.61
CA ILE A 228 -5.37 -17.09 8.35
C ILE A 228 -6.66 -17.04 7.55
N VAL A 229 -7.15 -15.83 7.29
CA VAL A 229 -8.30 -15.57 6.43
C VAL A 229 -7.84 -15.01 5.10
N GLY A 230 -8.71 -15.01 4.08
CA GLY A 230 -8.34 -14.39 2.81
C GLY A 230 -7.90 -12.93 3.00
N ALA A 231 -6.87 -12.51 2.28
CA ALA A 231 -6.17 -11.26 2.57
C ALA A 231 -7.08 -10.02 2.48
N PHE A 232 -7.02 -9.17 3.50
CA PHE A 232 -7.35 -7.76 3.34
C PHE A 232 -6.26 -7.10 2.50
N SER A 233 -6.62 -6.14 1.65
CA SER A 233 -5.64 -5.29 0.97
C SER A 233 -6.24 -3.93 0.65
N ILE A 234 -5.38 -2.93 0.50
CA ILE A 234 -5.76 -1.59 0.07
C ILE A 234 -6.58 -1.66 -1.24
N ARG A 235 -6.11 -2.47 -2.20
CA ARG A 235 -6.76 -2.64 -3.50
C ARG A 235 -8.13 -3.30 -3.44
N LYS A 236 -8.31 -4.29 -2.57
CA LYS A 236 -9.64 -4.88 -2.34
C LYS A 236 -10.57 -3.88 -1.67
N ASN A 237 -10.06 -3.07 -0.74
CA ASN A 237 -10.82 -1.99 -0.10
C ASN A 237 -11.30 -0.96 -1.13
N GLU A 238 -10.43 -0.53 -2.05
CA GLU A 238 -10.76 0.40 -3.15
C GLU A 238 -11.86 -0.18 -4.05
N LEU A 239 -11.70 -1.43 -4.49
CA LEU A 239 -12.71 -2.12 -5.30
C LEU A 239 -14.07 -2.20 -4.59
N GLN A 240 -14.07 -2.61 -3.32
CA GLN A 240 -15.30 -2.71 -2.51
C GLN A 240 -15.95 -1.34 -2.31
N ALA A 241 -15.16 -0.29 -2.05
CA ALA A 241 -15.65 1.09 -1.94
C ALA A 241 -16.25 1.61 -3.26
N ALA A 242 -15.74 1.14 -4.40
CA ALA A 242 -16.28 1.39 -5.73
C ALA A 242 -17.49 0.51 -6.08
N GLY A 243 -17.95 -0.35 -5.16
CA GLY A 243 -19.08 -1.26 -5.34
C GLY A 243 -18.71 -2.61 -5.96
N TYR A 244 -17.46 -2.83 -6.36
CA TYR A 244 -17.03 -4.08 -6.98
C TYR A 244 -16.90 -5.19 -5.94
N THR A 245 -17.37 -6.39 -6.30
CA THR A 245 -17.12 -7.58 -5.50
C THR A 245 -15.62 -7.87 -5.49
N ALA A 246 -14.99 -7.92 -4.32
CA ALA A 246 -13.61 -8.38 -4.16
C ALA A 246 -13.59 -9.54 -3.17
N SER A 247 -13.52 -10.77 -3.68
CA SER A 247 -13.49 -11.96 -2.83
C SER A 247 -12.17 -12.04 -2.06
N ARG A 248 -12.23 -12.53 -0.82
CA ARG A 248 -11.05 -12.80 0.00
C ARG A 248 -10.75 -14.29 -0.09
N ILE A 249 -9.83 -14.67 -0.97
CA ILE A 249 -9.44 -16.07 -1.12
C ILE A 249 -8.22 -16.34 -0.25
N LEU A 250 -8.23 -17.50 0.40
CA LEU A 250 -7.09 -17.99 1.15
C LEU A 250 -6.18 -18.77 0.21
N THR A 251 -4.98 -18.26 0.00
CA THR A 251 -4.05 -18.81 -1.00
C THR A 251 -3.20 -19.92 -0.39
N THR A 252 -2.96 -21.00 -1.14
CA THR A 252 -2.16 -22.16 -0.71
C THR A 252 -0.92 -22.37 -1.57
N SER A 253 -0.79 -21.61 -2.66
CA SER A 253 0.38 -21.59 -3.52
C SER A 253 0.68 -20.17 -4.01
N ALA A 254 1.92 -19.95 -4.43
CA ALA A 254 2.33 -18.71 -5.08
C ALA A 254 1.51 -18.43 -6.36
N LYS A 255 1.13 -19.47 -7.10
CA LYS A 255 0.28 -19.34 -8.29
C LYS A 255 -1.11 -18.78 -7.93
N GLU A 256 -1.77 -19.34 -6.92
CA GLU A 256 -3.09 -18.84 -6.47
C GLU A 256 -3.04 -17.39 -6.01
N PHE A 257 -1.95 -17.02 -5.31
CA PHE A 257 -1.72 -15.63 -4.93
C PHE A 257 -1.61 -14.71 -6.14
N LEU A 258 -0.80 -15.08 -7.14
CA LEU A 258 -0.63 -14.27 -8.35
C LEU A 258 -1.90 -14.18 -9.19
N ASP A 259 -2.63 -15.29 -9.34
CA ASP A 259 -3.93 -15.29 -10.01
C ASP A 259 -4.90 -14.29 -9.33
N GLU A 260 -4.87 -14.19 -7.99
CA GLU A 260 -5.64 -13.22 -7.24
C GLU A 260 -5.18 -11.77 -7.49
N GLN A 261 -3.87 -11.51 -7.48
CA GLN A 261 -3.33 -10.17 -7.74
C GLN A 261 -3.63 -9.67 -9.15
N LEU A 262 -3.53 -10.55 -10.16
CA LEU A 262 -3.90 -10.23 -11.54
C LEU A 262 -5.39 -9.94 -11.69
N CYS A 263 -6.24 -10.69 -10.98
CA CYS A 263 -7.67 -10.43 -10.96
C CYS A 263 -8.00 -9.06 -10.33
N ILE A 264 -7.29 -8.68 -9.26
CA ILE A 264 -7.41 -7.36 -8.64
C ILE A 264 -6.96 -6.26 -9.62
N LEU A 265 -5.78 -6.41 -10.22
CA LEU A 265 -5.24 -5.48 -11.22
C LEU A 265 -6.23 -5.28 -12.37
N GLN A 266 -6.73 -6.35 -12.99
CA GLN A 266 -7.70 -6.24 -14.07
C GLN A 266 -8.98 -5.50 -13.65
N ARG A 267 -9.48 -5.75 -12.43
CA ARG A 267 -10.70 -5.10 -11.93
C ARG A 267 -10.48 -3.62 -11.64
N LEU A 268 -9.36 -3.25 -11.03
CA LEU A 268 -9.04 -1.86 -10.73
C LEU A 268 -9.06 -1.00 -12.01
N TRP A 269 -8.59 -1.54 -13.13
CA TRP A 269 -8.53 -0.82 -14.41
C TRP A 269 -9.87 -0.73 -15.14
N THR A 270 -10.87 -1.51 -14.70
CA THR A 270 -12.27 -1.32 -15.13
C THR A 270 -12.98 -0.19 -14.40
N MET A 271 -12.39 0.38 -13.34
CA MET A 271 -13.00 1.51 -12.64
C MET A 271 -12.94 2.77 -13.50
N PRO A 272 -14.05 3.52 -13.61
CA PRO A 272 -14.06 4.78 -14.35
C PRO A 272 -13.18 5.83 -13.65
N CYS A 273 -12.44 6.61 -14.44
CA CYS A 273 -11.64 7.72 -13.95
C CYS A 273 -12.15 9.02 -14.60
N LYS A 274 -12.48 10.04 -13.79
CA LYS A 274 -13.11 11.28 -14.26
C LYS A 274 -12.29 11.98 -15.34
N ASP A 275 -10.97 12.06 -15.12
CA ASP A 275 -10.07 12.88 -15.93
C ASP A 275 -9.15 12.01 -16.81
N LEU A 276 -9.62 10.82 -17.19
CA LEU A 276 -8.86 9.89 -18.04
C LEU A 276 -8.71 10.43 -19.46
N ASP A 277 -7.49 10.76 -19.85
CA ASP A 277 -7.15 11.08 -21.23
C ASP A 277 -6.71 9.84 -22.03
N ARG A 278 -6.60 10.01 -23.36
CA ARG A 278 -6.26 8.92 -24.27
C ARG A 278 -4.82 8.43 -24.08
N GLU A 279 -3.87 9.33 -23.85
CA GLU A 279 -2.46 8.95 -23.71
C GLU A 279 -2.28 8.09 -22.45
N GLN A 280 -2.88 8.51 -21.33
CA GLN A 280 -2.89 7.74 -20.10
C GLN A 280 -3.61 6.39 -20.29
N ALA A 281 -4.77 6.37 -20.94
CA ALA A 281 -5.50 5.13 -21.19
C ALA A 281 -4.68 4.13 -22.04
N GLU A 282 -4.05 4.58 -23.13
CA GLU A 282 -3.17 3.77 -23.99
C GLU A 282 -1.97 3.23 -23.21
N ARG A 283 -1.32 4.11 -22.43
CA ARG A 283 -0.15 3.79 -21.64
C ARG A 283 -0.43 2.71 -20.59
N GLU A 284 -1.52 2.88 -19.85
CA GLU A 284 -1.97 1.94 -18.82
C GLU A 284 -2.45 0.62 -19.41
N GLU A 285 -3.24 0.67 -20.49
CA GLU A 285 -3.76 -0.53 -21.14
C GLU A 285 -2.62 -1.37 -21.73
N PHE A 286 -1.63 -0.72 -22.34
CA PHE A 286 -0.44 -1.40 -22.86
C PHE A 286 0.31 -2.12 -21.75
N ALA A 287 0.62 -1.42 -20.66
CA ALA A 287 1.34 -1.99 -19.52
C ALA A 287 0.59 -3.18 -18.92
N GLN A 288 -0.73 -3.05 -18.75
CA GLN A 288 -1.57 -4.11 -18.20
C GLN A 288 -1.58 -5.34 -19.11
N GLN A 289 -1.86 -5.16 -20.40
CA GLN A 289 -1.91 -6.26 -21.36
C GLN A 289 -0.56 -6.95 -21.47
N PHE A 290 0.54 -6.18 -21.41
CA PHE A 290 1.89 -6.72 -21.45
C PHE A 290 2.20 -7.58 -20.22
N ILE A 291 1.95 -7.08 -19.01
CA ILE A 291 2.27 -7.77 -17.74
C ILE A 291 1.38 -9.00 -17.51
N CYS A 292 0.13 -8.97 -17.97
CA CYS A 292 -0.79 -10.11 -17.86
C CYS A 292 -0.50 -11.26 -18.85
N GLN A 293 0.57 -11.20 -19.65
CA GLN A 293 0.94 -12.28 -20.55
C GLN A 293 1.52 -13.49 -19.79
N PRO A 294 1.14 -14.74 -20.15
CA PRO A 294 1.68 -15.95 -19.52
C PRO A 294 3.21 -15.99 -19.48
N GLU A 295 3.85 -15.52 -20.55
CA GLU A 295 5.30 -15.51 -20.71
C GLU A 295 5.99 -14.56 -19.70
N ILE A 296 5.31 -13.49 -19.26
CA ILE A 296 5.78 -12.64 -18.16
C ILE A 296 5.59 -13.35 -16.82
N LEU A 297 4.45 -14.00 -16.61
CA LEU A 297 4.16 -14.74 -15.38
C LEU A 297 5.12 -15.90 -15.16
N ASP A 298 5.53 -16.59 -16.22
CA ASP A 298 6.54 -17.66 -16.18
C ASP A 298 7.94 -17.12 -15.84
N ARG A 299 8.21 -15.83 -16.10
CA ARG A 299 9.49 -15.17 -15.76
C ARG A 299 9.60 -14.73 -14.32
N ILE A 300 8.48 -14.39 -13.70
CA ILE A 300 8.46 -14.20 -12.25
C ILE A 300 8.80 -15.57 -11.67
N CYS A 301 10.00 -15.73 -11.10
CA CYS A 301 10.48 -17.00 -10.56
C CYS A 301 9.57 -17.49 -9.42
N ILE A 302 8.48 -18.13 -9.79
CA ILE A 302 7.59 -18.85 -8.91
C ILE A 302 8.24 -20.21 -8.78
N ASP A 303 8.84 -20.50 -7.64
CA ASP A 303 9.00 -21.89 -7.28
C ASP A 303 7.59 -22.43 -6.99
N PRO A 304 7.00 -23.27 -7.87
CA PRO A 304 5.64 -23.79 -7.66
C PRO A 304 5.58 -24.72 -6.44
N THR A 305 6.74 -25.12 -5.91
CA THR A 305 6.88 -25.94 -4.70
C THR A 305 7.09 -25.11 -3.43
N ALA A 306 7.23 -23.78 -3.53
CA ALA A 306 7.30 -22.89 -2.38
C ALA A 306 5.97 -22.93 -1.61
N GLN A 307 5.97 -23.66 -0.51
CA GLN A 307 4.84 -23.79 0.42
C GLN A 307 4.90 -22.80 1.59
N SER A 308 6.00 -22.05 1.68
CA SER A 308 6.23 -21.10 2.77
C SER A 308 5.76 -19.70 2.38
N PHE A 309 4.92 -19.14 3.24
CA PHE A 309 4.44 -17.77 3.18
C PHE A 309 5.06 -16.97 4.33
N PHE A 310 5.29 -15.68 4.12
CA PHE A 310 5.89 -14.78 5.10
C PHE A 310 5.08 -13.50 5.21
N LEU A 311 5.01 -12.90 6.39
CA LEU A 311 4.34 -11.61 6.54
C LEU A 311 5.07 -10.55 5.71
N ALA A 312 4.30 -9.81 4.91
CA ALA A 312 4.76 -8.62 4.22
C ALA A 312 3.96 -7.42 4.71
N HIS A 313 4.69 -6.38 5.11
CA HIS A 313 4.11 -5.10 5.46
C HIS A 313 3.77 -4.34 4.16
N PRO A 314 2.50 -4.04 3.87
CA PRO A 314 2.08 -3.54 2.56
C PRO A 314 2.51 -2.09 2.31
N ASP A 315 2.66 -1.27 3.37
CA ASP A 315 3.08 0.14 3.26
C ASP A 315 4.33 0.44 4.10
N LEU A 316 5.43 -0.31 3.90
CA LEU A 316 6.70 -0.08 4.63
C LEU A 316 7.48 1.08 4.01
N ARG A 317 6.83 2.24 3.90
CA ARG A 317 7.43 3.51 3.51
C ARG A 317 8.22 4.13 4.66
N PRO A 318 9.15 5.08 4.40
CA PRO A 318 9.93 5.73 5.46
C PRO A 318 9.06 6.30 6.59
N GLY A 319 7.91 6.90 6.28
CA GLY A 319 7.01 7.48 7.28
C GLY A 319 6.44 6.49 8.30
N ASN A 320 6.46 5.19 8.01
CA ASN A 320 6.00 4.12 8.90
C ASN A 320 7.15 3.46 9.69
N ILE A 321 8.37 3.98 9.57
CA ILE A 321 9.54 3.59 10.36
C ILE A 321 9.91 4.77 11.26
N LEU A 322 9.80 4.59 12.57
CA LEU A 322 10.18 5.59 13.56
C LEU A 322 11.64 5.39 13.95
N VAL A 323 12.41 6.48 13.96
CA VAL A 323 13.83 6.48 14.30
C VAL A 323 14.19 7.52 15.37
N ASP A 324 15.29 7.30 16.08
CA ASP A 324 15.93 8.31 16.94
C ASP A 324 16.86 9.24 16.14
N ASP A 325 17.54 10.16 16.84
CA ASP A 325 18.45 11.15 16.25
C ASP A 325 19.72 10.52 15.63
N GLU A 326 20.00 9.26 15.97
CA GLU A 326 21.10 8.46 15.45
C GLU A 326 20.71 7.54 14.28
N LEU A 327 19.44 7.57 13.86
CA LEU A 327 18.80 6.67 12.90
C LEU A 327 18.62 5.22 13.36
N ASN A 328 18.60 4.96 14.67
CA ASN A 328 18.20 3.64 15.14
C ASN A 328 16.68 3.47 14.98
N ILE A 329 16.25 2.30 14.49
CA ILE A 329 14.82 1.97 14.41
C ILE A 329 14.24 1.83 15.83
N CYS A 330 13.35 2.75 16.20
CA CYS A 330 12.59 2.73 17.45
C CYS A 330 11.27 1.96 17.32
N GLY A 331 10.71 1.90 16.11
CA GLY A 331 9.41 1.28 15.87
C GLY A 331 9.02 1.17 14.42
N ILE A 332 8.23 0.15 14.08
CA ILE A 332 7.51 0.05 12.81
C ILE A 332 6.03 0.08 13.12
N ILE A 333 5.32 1.02 12.50
CA ILE A 333 3.91 1.28 12.70
C ILE A 333 3.12 0.97 11.44
N ASP A 334 1.78 1.02 11.54
CA ASP A 334 0.87 0.92 10.41
C ASP A 334 0.79 -0.48 9.77
N TRP A 335 0.69 -1.51 10.61
CA TRP A 335 0.55 -2.92 10.22
C TRP A 335 -0.84 -3.28 9.64
N GLU A 336 -1.64 -2.30 9.24
CA GLU A 336 -2.92 -2.55 8.58
C GLU A 336 -2.73 -3.20 7.21
N TYR A 337 -3.72 -3.99 6.79
CA TYR A 337 -3.69 -4.74 5.52
C TYR A 337 -2.51 -5.74 5.38
N THR A 338 -1.77 -6.01 6.46
CA THR A 338 -0.71 -7.02 6.46
C THR A 338 -1.27 -8.39 6.08
N ALA A 339 -0.51 -9.11 5.26
CA ALA A 339 -0.82 -10.47 4.87
C ALA A 339 0.46 -11.32 4.79
N SER A 340 0.31 -12.61 5.01
CA SER A 340 1.30 -13.59 4.59
C SER A 340 1.26 -13.74 3.06
N VAL A 341 2.41 -13.60 2.43
CA VAL A 341 2.58 -13.66 0.97
C VAL A 341 3.60 -14.72 0.61
N PRO A 342 3.54 -15.31 -0.59
CA PRO A 342 4.55 -16.29 -1.00
C PRO A 342 5.94 -15.64 -1.06
N GLN A 343 6.98 -16.46 -0.97
CA GLN A 343 8.38 -16.01 -1.02
C GLN A 343 8.71 -15.11 -2.23
N CYS A 344 8.08 -15.35 -3.40
CA CYS A 344 8.25 -14.50 -4.57
C CYS A 344 7.77 -13.05 -4.33
N ALA A 345 6.73 -12.87 -3.52
CA ALA A 345 6.12 -11.59 -3.17
C ALA A 345 6.64 -10.97 -1.87
N SER A 346 7.52 -11.66 -1.13
CA SER A 346 8.23 -11.11 0.03
C SER A 346 9.43 -10.26 -0.44
N ALA A 347 9.14 -9.09 -1.02
CA ALA A 347 10.11 -8.14 -1.54
C ALA A 347 10.42 -7.01 -0.55
N PRO A 348 11.64 -6.44 -0.54
CA PRO A 348 11.89 -5.17 0.12
C PRO A 348 11.20 -4.02 -0.65
N PRO A 349 10.80 -2.92 0.00
CA PRO A 349 10.07 -1.81 -0.65
C PRO A 349 10.76 -1.20 -1.87
N THR A 350 9.97 -0.60 -2.78
CA THR A 350 10.48 0.04 -4.02
C THR A 350 11.55 1.09 -3.79
N TRP A 351 11.44 1.87 -2.70
CA TRP A 351 12.43 2.88 -2.30
C TRP A 351 13.76 2.29 -1.82
N ILE A 352 13.81 1.00 -1.49
CA ILE A 352 15.04 0.24 -1.21
C ILE A 352 15.58 -0.41 -2.49
N THR A 353 14.71 -0.93 -3.36
CA THR A 353 15.16 -1.61 -4.59
C THR A 353 15.53 -0.67 -5.74
N GLY A 354 15.24 0.63 -5.62
CA GLY A 354 15.53 1.62 -6.66
C GLY A 354 14.46 1.75 -7.73
N ASN A 355 13.26 1.20 -7.46
CA ASN A 355 12.10 1.31 -8.35
C ASN A 355 11.22 2.52 -8.02
N ASP A 356 11.64 3.34 -7.06
CA ASP A 356 11.17 4.71 -6.84
C ASP A 356 12.33 5.65 -7.20
N SER A 357 12.04 6.93 -7.43
CA SER A 357 12.94 8.09 -7.62
C SER A 357 13.94 8.33 -6.45
N GLY A 358 14.34 7.27 -5.75
CA GLY A 358 15.03 7.21 -4.46
C GLY A 358 16.44 7.74 -4.48
N LEU A 359 17.16 7.55 -3.38
CA LEU A 359 18.61 7.77 -3.39
C LEU A 359 19.23 6.87 -4.46
N ALA A 360 19.95 7.45 -5.41
CA ALA A 360 20.60 6.67 -6.48
C ALA A 360 21.51 5.55 -5.91
N ASP A 361 22.18 5.80 -4.79
CA ASP A 361 23.14 4.86 -4.20
C ASP A 361 22.51 3.87 -3.19
N LEU A 362 21.28 4.12 -2.70
CA LEU A 362 20.68 3.33 -1.63
C LEU A 362 20.47 1.85 -1.98
N PRO A 363 20.06 1.47 -3.20
CA PRO A 363 19.95 0.05 -3.58
C PRO A 363 21.30 -0.67 -3.51
N SER A 364 22.37 0.00 -3.94
CA SER A 364 23.73 -0.55 -3.88
C SER A 364 24.23 -0.65 -2.43
N GLU A 365 24.01 0.38 -1.61
CA GLU A 365 24.32 0.35 -0.17
C GLU A 365 23.58 -0.80 0.53
N PHE A 366 22.29 -0.96 0.25
CA PHE A 366 21.47 -2.03 0.82
C PHE A 366 21.97 -3.42 0.40
N ALA A 367 22.28 -3.62 -0.89
CA ALA A 367 22.83 -4.88 -1.37
C ALA A 367 24.18 -5.23 -0.69
N CYS A 368 25.06 -4.24 -0.53
CA CYS A 368 26.32 -4.41 0.21
C CYS A 368 26.07 -4.80 1.68
N VAL A 369 25.14 -4.12 2.36
CA VAL A 369 24.76 -4.43 3.74
C VAL A 369 24.20 -5.84 3.86
N LEU A 370 23.24 -6.20 3.01
CA LEU A 370 22.62 -7.53 2.99
C LEU A 370 23.68 -8.63 2.81
N SER A 371 24.61 -8.44 1.85
CA SER A 371 25.72 -9.37 1.63
C SER A 371 26.64 -9.47 2.84
N SER A 372 26.93 -8.36 3.53
CA SER A 372 27.78 -8.35 4.73
C SER A 372 27.15 -9.09 5.90
N MET A 373 25.81 -9.15 5.96
CA MET A 373 25.07 -9.76 7.06
C MET A 373 24.68 -11.21 6.81
N LYS A 374 25.00 -11.80 5.64
CA LYS A 374 24.57 -13.15 5.25
C LYS A 374 24.93 -14.25 6.26
N GLU A 375 26.02 -14.09 7.01
CA GLU A 375 26.49 -15.07 8.01
C GLU A 375 25.90 -14.84 9.42
N LYS A 376 25.09 -13.80 9.62
CA LYS A 376 24.53 -13.44 10.94
C LYS A 376 23.52 -14.47 11.46
N SER A 377 22.72 -15.05 10.57
CA SER A 377 21.83 -16.18 10.87
C SER A 377 21.29 -16.81 9.57
N ARG A 378 20.67 -18.00 9.68
CA ARG A 378 20.07 -18.69 8.52
C ARG A 378 19.07 -17.83 7.72
N TYR A 379 18.32 -16.95 8.39
CA TYR A 379 17.33 -16.09 7.75
C TYR A 379 17.98 -14.96 6.96
N HIS A 380 19.11 -14.44 7.45
CA HIS A 380 19.91 -13.48 6.69
C HIS A 380 20.55 -14.14 5.47
N SER A 381 21.05 -15.37 5.62
CA SER A 381 21.58 -16.14 4.50
C SER A 381 20.51 -16.39 3.43
N GLN A 382 19.29 -16.73 3.83
CA GLN A 382 18.14 -16.90 2.93
C GLN A 382 17.82 -15.61 2.18
N LEU A 383 17.64 -14.50 2.89
CA LEU A 383 17.38 -13.20 2.28
C LEU A 383 18.49 -12.80 1.31
N ALA A 384 19.76 -12.93 1.70
CA ALA A 384 20.89 -12.62 0.83
C ALA A 384 20.92 -13.49 -0.43
N ALA A 385 20.68 -14.81 -0.31
CA ALA A 385 20.63 -15.71 -1.45
C ALA A 385 19.46 -15.41 -2.40
N GLU A 386 18.28 -15.15 -1.84
CA GLU A 386 17.06 -14.88 -2.59
C GLU A 386 17.07 -13.52 -3.27
N TRP A 387 17.54 -12.49 -2.59
CA TRP A 387 17.42 -11.11 -3.06
C TRP A 387 18.61 -10.67 -3.90
N ALA A 388 19.82 -11.17 -3.63
CA ALA A 388 20.99 -10.86 -4.45
C ALA A 388 20.98 -11.58 -5.82
N SER A 389 20.23 -12.67 -5.95
CA SER A 389 20.10 -13.41 -7.21
C SER A 389 19.02 -12.88 -8.14
N ARG A 390 18.15 -11.96 -7.66
CA ARG A 390 17.10 -11.35 -8.48
C ARG A 390 17.64 -10.19 -9.28
N ASP A 391 17.44 -10.25 -10.58
CA ASP A 391 17.72 -9.13 -11.48
C ASP A 391 16.68 -7.99 -11.29
N PRO A 392 17.01 -6.75 -11.69
CA PRO A 392 16.14 -5.59 -11.51
C PRO A 392 14.76 -5.71 -12.16
N LEU A 393 14.65 -6.44 -13.28
CA LEU A 393 13.39 -6.62 -13.97
C LEU A 393 12.47 -7.55 -13.18
N THR A 394 13.00 -8.65 -12.62
CA THR A 394 12.25 -9.52 -11.72
C THR A 394 11.72 -8.77 -10.48
N TRP A 395 12.49 -7.82 -9.94
CA TRP A 395 12.00 -6.94 -8.87
C TRP A 395 10.82 -6.08 -9.30
N SER A 396 10.94 -5.46 -10.48
CA SER A 396 9.90 -4.59 -11.04
C SER A 396 8.60 -5.36 -11.26
N LEU A 397 8.68 -6.55 -11.85
CA LEU A 397 7.52 -7.42 -12.03
C LEU A 397 6.92 -7.85 -10.69
N SER A 398 7.74 -8.20 -9.69
CA SER A 398 7.25 -8.58 -8.35
C SER A 398 6.51 -7.44 -7.68
N HIS A 399 7.03 -6.21 -7.78
CA HIS A 399 6.42 -5.01 -7.20
C HIS A 399 5.06 -4.70 -7.80
N ILE A 400 4.94 -4.75 -9.12
CA ILE A 400 3.65 -4.56 -9.82
C ILE A 400 2.61 -5.59 -9.37
N LEU A 401 3.03 -6.82 -9.09
CA LEU A 401 2.11 -7.86 -8.63
C LEU A 401 1.74 -7.71 -7.15
N ILE A 402 2.66 -7.27 -6.30
CA ILE A 402 2.38 -7.03 -4.87
C ILE A 402 1.44 -5.84 -4.71
N ASP A 403 1.68 -4.78 -5.50
CA ASP A 403 0.81 -3.61 -5.54
C ASP A 403 0.48 -3.24 -6.99
N PRO A 404 -0.66 -3.72 -7.52
CA PRO A 404 -1.16 -3.38 -8.83
C PRO A 404 -1.13 -1.89 -9.19
N ALA A 405 -1.36 -0.96 -8.26
CA ALA A 405 -1.39 0.48 -8.60
C ALA A 405 -0.02 1.04 -9.01
N GLU A 406 1.06 0.36 -8.66
CA GLU A 406 2.40 0.73 -9.09
C GLU A 406 2.67 0.34 -10.56
N LEU A 407 1.72 -0.34 -11.24
CA LEU A 407 1.85 -0.79 -12.63
C LEU A 407 2.38 0.31 -13.54
N ASP A 408 1.68 1.44 -13.64
CA ASP A 408 2.05 2.47 -14.61
C ASP A 408 3.46 3.01 -14.34
N PHE A 409 3.73 3.42 -13.11
CA PHE A 409 5.01 4.01 -12.74
C PHE A 409 6.18 3.01 -12.88
N VAL A 410 6.08 1.83 -12.26
CA VAL A 410 7.15 0.82 -12.30
C VAL A 410 7.35 0.27 -13.72
N PHE A 411 6.27 0.14 -14.50
CA PHE A 411 6.38 -0.33 -15.87
C PHE A 411 7.19 0.64 -16.73
N TRP A 412 6.85 1.93 -16.72
CA TRP A 412 7.51 2.90 -17.59
C TRP A 412 8.89 3.32 -17.11
N GLU A 413 9.13 3.38 -15.80
CA GLU A 413 10.42 3.78 -15.24
C GLU A 413 11.41 2.62 -15.11
N SER A 414 10.94 1.38 -14.96
CA SER A 414 11.82 0.23 -14.68
C SER A 414 11.69 -0.91 -15.69
N VAL A 415 10.48 -1.29 -16.12
CA VAL A 415 10.30 -2.42 -17.06
C VAL A 415 10.70 -2.04 -18.48
N MET A 416 10.12 -0.96 -19.02
CA MET A 416 10.34 -0.53 -20.41
C MET A 416 11.80 -0.18 -20.73
N PRO A 417 12.56 0.52 -19.87
CA PRO A 417 13.98 0.75 -20.12
C PRO A 417 14.80 -0.55 -20.21
N ASN A 418 14.32 -1.62 -19.59
CA ASN A 418 14.95 -2.95 -19.58
C ASN A 418 14.25 -3.94 -20.52
N ILE A 419 13.38 -3.47 -21.44
CA ILE A 419 12.60 -4.33 -22.33
C ILE A 419 13.45 -5.23 -23.23
N THR A 420 14.73 -4.90 -23.43
CA THR A 420 15.66 -5.78 -24.17
C THR A 420 15.78 -7.17 -23.55
N GLY A 421 15.58 -7.29 -22.24
CA GLY A 421 15.50 -8.58 -21.53
C GLY A 421 14.18 -9.34 -21.77
N LEU A 422 13.22 -8.72 -22.45
CA LEU A 422 11.88 -9.21 -22.74
C LEU A 422 11.52 -9.18 -24.24
N CYS A 423 12.50 -9.06 -25.14
CA CYS A 423 12.25 -8.95 -26.59
C CYS A 423 11.53 -10.16 -27.20
N ASP A 424 11.56 -11.31 -26.54
CA ASP A 424 10.86 -12.53 -26.92
C ASP A 424 9.38 -12.54 -26.50
N ILE A 425 8.94 -11.59 -25.67
CA ILE A 425 7.54 -11.42 -25.29
C ILE A 425 6.79 -10.76 -26.45
N PRO A 426 5.66 -11.33 -26.89
CA PRO A 426 4.82 -10.69 -27.88
C PRO A 426 4.36 -9.30 -27.42
N ILE A 427 4.34 -8.35 -28.35
CA ILE A 427 3.73 -7.05 -28.10
C ILE A 427 2.19 -7.24 -28.10
N PRO A 428 1.45 -6.57 -27.21
CA PRO A 428 -0.01 -6.55 -27.25
C PRO A 428 -0.56 -6.23 -28.65
N ASN A 429 -1.69 -6.86 -28.99
CA ASN A 429 -2.33 -6.66 -30.28
C ASN A 429 -2.95 -5.25 -30.35
N ASP A 430 -2.53 -4.45 -31.33
CA ASP A 430 -2.93 -3.04 -31.46
C ASP A 430 -4.45 -2.86 -31.63
N GLU A 431 -5.12 -3.69 -32.44
CA GLU A 431 -6.56 -3.59 -32.65
C GLU A 431 -7.36 -3.83 -31.36
N GLN A 432 -6.98 -4.86 -30.60
CA GLN A 432 -7.59 -5.16 -29.30
C GLN A 432 -7.29 -4.08 -28.27
N LEU A 433 -6.03 -3.61 -28.23
CA LEU A 433 -5.59 -2.53 -27.34
C LEU A 433 -6.44 -1.28 -27.56
N GLN A 434 -6.58 -0.83 -28.81
CA GLN A 434 -7.38 0.35 -29.15
C GLN A 434 -8.87 0.16 -28.81
N ALA A 435 -9.42 -1.04 -29.02
CA ALA A 435 -10.80 -1.34 -28.64
C ALA A 435 -11.04 -1.27 -27.12
N ASP A 436 -10.07 -1.70 -26.30
CA ASP A 436 -10.16 -1.64 -24.84
C ASP A 436 -9.94 -0.20 -24.32
N VAL A 437 -9.01 0.55 -24.91
CA VAL A 437 -8.81 1.99 -24.66
C VAL A 437 -10.09 2.78 -24.94
N ASP A 438 -10.71 2.59 -26.11
CA ASP A 438 -11.93 3.29 -26.48
C ASP A 438 -13.09 2.98 -25.52
N ARG A 439 -13.19 1.72 -25.07
CA ARG A 439 -14.18 1.30 -24.06
C ARG A 439 -13.95 2.02 -22.73
N ARG A 440 -12.71 2.08 -22.25
CA ARG A 440 -12.36 2.75 -20.97
C ARG A 440 -12.61 4.25 -21.04
N LEU A 441 -12.29 4.89 -22.17
CA LEU A 441 -12.58 6.30 -22.40
C LEU A 441 -14.07 6.60 -22.44
N ASP A 442 -14.89 5.73 -23.06
CA ASP A 442 -16.36 5.92 -23.08
C ASP A 442 -16.96 5.83 -21.68
N VAL A 443 -16.61 4.78 -20.92
CA VAL A 443 -17.09 4.58 -19.54
C VAL A 443 -16.68 5.74 -18.65
N SER A 444 -15.42 6.19 -18.75
CA SER A 444 -14.88 7.32 -18.00
C SER A 444 -15.55 8.65 -18.38
N ARG A 445 -15.82 8.90 -19.66
CA ARG A 445 -16.56 10.08 -20.12
C ARG A 445 -17.98 10.13 -19.56
N ARG A 446 -18.68 8.98 -19.56
CA ARG A 446 -20.03 8.87 -18.99
C ARG A 446 -20.03 9.09 -17.48
N PHE A 447 -19.01 8.60 -16.79
CA PHE A 447 -18.82 8.87 -15.36
C PHE A 447 -18.57 10.36 -15.09
N ALA A 448 -17.70 11.02 -15.86
CA ALA A 448 -17.46 12.45 -15.75
C ALA A 448 -18.74 13.27 -15.98
N GLN A 449 -19.50 12.94 -17.03
CA GLN A 449 -20.80 13.55 -17.30
C GLN A 449 -21.79 13.37 -16.15
N TYR A 450 -21.86 12.16 -15.56
CA TYR A 450 -22.68 11.91 -14.37
C TYR A 450 -22.27 12.82 -13.20
N LEU A 451 -20.97 13.01 -12.98
CA LEU A 451 -20.48 13.90 -11.92
C LEU A 451 -20.88 15.35 -12.17
N ASP A 452 -20.77 15.82 -13.41
CA ASP A 452 -21.18 17.16 -13.84
C ASP A 452 -22.69 17.39 -13.63
N GLU A 453 -23.52 16.49 -14.17
CA GLU A 453 -24.98 16.60 -14.14
C GLU A 453 -25.56 16.60 -12.72
N ASN A 454 -24.88 15.93 -11.78
CA ASN A 454 -25.31 15.81 -10.39
C ASN A 454 -24.61 16.78 -9.44
N ASN A 455 -23.79 17.71 -9.95
CA ASN A 455 -22.96 18.63 -9.14
C ASN A 455 -22.10 17.90 -8.11
N LEU A 456 -21.59 16.73 -8.51
CA LEU A 456 -20.76 15.86 -7.68
C LEU A 456 -19.26 16.12 -7.87
N ASN A 457 -18.91 17.09 -8.71
CA ASN A 457 -17.55 17.58 -8.80
C ASN A 457 -17.12 18.29 -7.51
N VAL A 458 -16.01 17.81 -7.00
CA VAL A 458 -15.36 18.28 -5.81
C VAL A 458 -14.13 19.06 -6.30
N GLU A 459 -13.83 20.25 -5.75
CA GLU A 459 -12.52 20.90 -6.01
C GLU A 459 -11.41 19.91 -5.59
N GLY A 460 -10.38 19.78 -6.41
CA GLY A 460 -9.35 18.78 -6.21
C GLY A 460 -8.52 19.01 -4.95
N ARG A 461 -7.99 17.93 -4.36
CA ARG A 461 -7.03 18.01 -3.24
C ARG A 461 -5.84 18.89 -3.61
N GLU A 462 -5.36 18.80 -4.85
CA GLU A 462 -4.29 19.63 -5.36
C GLU A 462 -4.69 21.09 -5.51
N GLU A 463 -5.90 21.37 -6.00
CA GLU A 463 -6.42 22.74 -6.11
C GLU A 463 -6.61 23.36 -4.72
N GLU A 464 -7.12 22.60 -3.75
CA GLU A 464 -7.28 23.02 -2.37
C GLU A 464 -5.92 23.19 -1.66
N ILE A 465 -4.97 22.27 -1.86
CA ILE A 465 -3.59 22.42 -1.36
C ILE A 465 -2.92 23.64 -2.00
N GLN A 466 -3.04 23.85 -3.32
CA GLN A 466 -2.48 25.01 -4.00
C GLN A 466 -3.11 26.29 -3.50
N ARG A 467 -4.42 26.31 -3.29
CA ARG A 467 -5.16 27.45 -2.71
C ARG A 467 -4.69 27.74 -1.28
N LEU A 468 -4.54 26.72 -0.44
CA LEU A 468 -4.02 26.84 0.93
C LEU A 468 -2.55 27.29 0.95
N LEU A 469 -1.70 26.76 0.07
CA LEU A 469 -0.31 27.19 -0.09
C LEU A 469 -0.22 28.64 -0.57
N GLN A 470 -1.10 29.05 -1.48
CA GLN A 470 -1.18 30.43 -1.96
C GLN A 470 -1.64 31.38 -0.85
N GLN A 471 -2.62 30.96 -0.05
CA GLN A 471 -3.06 31.69 1.15
C GLN A 471 -1.95 31.79 2.20
N ALA A 472 -1.24 30.70 2.49
CA ALA A 472 -0.12 30.69 3.44
C ALA A 472 1.02 31.60 2.99
N ARG A 473 1.38 31.59 1.69
CA ARG A 473 2.36 32.52 1.12
C ARG A 473 1.92 33.97 1.25
N ALA A 474 0.65 34.27 0.96
CA ALA A 474 0.10 35.62 1.11
C ALA A 474 0.16 36.12 2.57
N THR A 475 -0.15 35.26 3.54
CA THR A 475 -0.06 35.56 4.97
C THR A 475 1.39 35.80 5.41
N ILE A 476 2.33 34.96 4.95
CA ILE A 476 3.77 35.14 5.22
C ILE A 476 4.26 36.49 4.64
N ASP A 477 3.84 36.86 3.44
CA ASP A 477 4.24 38.11 2.80
C ASP A 477 3.58 39.34 3.45
N GLN A 478 2.40 39.20 4.05
CA GLN A 478 1.77 40.24 4.88
C GLN A 478 2.51 40.41 6.20
N LEU A 479 2.87 39.31 6.87
CA LEU A 479 3.66 39.35 8.10
C LEU A 479 5.02 40.01 7.86
N LYS A 480 5.73 39.64 6.78
CA LYS A 480 6.99 40.28 6.38
C LYS A 480 6.85 41.77 6.10
N ARG A 481 5.71 42.22 5.56
CA ARG A 481 5.43 43.65 5.33
C ARG A 481 5.05 44.39 6.60
N GLY A 482 4.42 43.72 7.57
CA GLY A 482 4.08 44.26 8.89
C GLY A 482 5.29 44.47 9.79
N THR A 483 6.35 43.66 9.67
CA THR A 483 7.58 43.81 10.48
C THR A 483 8.46 44.99 10.04
N VAL A 484 8.21 45.58 8.87
CA VAL A 484 8.99 46.73 8.35
C VAL A 484 8.47 48.08 8.89
N ALA A 485 7.38 48.09 9.65
CA ALA A 485 6.74 49.31 10.12
C ALA A 485 7.04 49.65 11.59
N HIS A 486 8.20 49.34 12.15
CA HIS A 486 8.72 49.97 13.38
C HIS A 486 10.22 50.27 13.24
N SER A 487 10.52 51.43 12.64
CA SER A 487 11.77 52.16 12.83
C SER A 487 11.49 53.65 12.79
#